data_AF-A0AAW8KNT9-F1
#
_entry.id   AF-A0AAW8KNT9-F1
#
_cell.length_a   1.000
_cell.length_b   1.000
_cell.length_c   1.000
_cell.angle_alpha   90.00
_cell.angle_beta   90.00
_cell.angle_gamma   90.00
#
_symmetry.space_group_name_H-M   'P 1'
#
loop_
_entity.id
_entity.type
_entity.pdbx_description
1 polymer ?
#
loop_
_entity_poly.entity_id
_entity_poly.type
_entity_poly.pdbx_seq_one_letter_code
_entity_poly.pdbx_strand_id
1 'polypeptide(L)' 'VIIRGGGATTDLHGFDNYLLAANVAQFPLPVFTGIGHERDDTIVDLVAHTRFKTPTAVAAYLIERRQGEADRL' A
#
# COMPACT_ATOMS: atom_id res chain seq x y z
N VAL A 1 6.06 -2.33 1.70
CA VAL A 1 5.22 -1.16 1.36
C VAL A 1 5.25 -0.98 -0.14
N ILE A 2 4.10 -0.86 -0.78
CA ILE A 2 3.96 -0.60 -2.23
C ILE A 2 3.23 0.73 -2.38
N ILE A 3 3.89 1.74 -2.94
CA ILE A 3 3.30 3.07 -3.09
C ILE A 3 3.56 3.60 -4.49
N ARG A 4 2.61 4.36 -5.01
CA ARG A 4 2.74 5.08 -6.27
C ARG A 4 1.97 6.40 -6.20
N GLY A 5 2.63 7.49 -6.59
CA GLY A 5 2.07 8.84 -6.59
C GLY A 5 0.96 9.06 -7.63
N GLY A 6 0.65 10.32 -7.92
CA GLY A 6 -0.27 10.66 -9.01
C GLY A 6 0.32 10.33 -10.40
N GLY A 7 -0.55 10.23 -11.39
CA GLY A 7 -0.22 10.03 -12.81
C GLY A 7 -1.33 9.29 -13.54
N ALA A 8 -1.08 8.79 -14.75
CA ALA A 8 -2.12 8.18 -15.58
C ALA A 8 -2.65 6.87 -14.97
N THR A 9 -3.91 6.52 -15.25
CA THR A 9 -4.52 5.25 -14.84
C THR A 9 -3.87 4.05 -15.52
N THR A 10 -3.30 4.23 -16.71
CA THR A 10 -2.55 3.20 -17.43
C THR A 10 -1.32 2.73 -16.66
N ASP A 11 -0.77 3.58 -15.79
CA ASP A 11 0.38 3.21 -14.94
C ASP A 11 -0.03 2.25 -13.81
N LEU A 12 -1.34 2.00 -13.63
CA LEU A 12 -1.87 1.15 -12.57
C LEU A 12 -1.96 -0.33 -12.98
N HIS A 13 -1.93 -0.64 -14.29
CA HIS A 13 -2.08 -2.01 -14.80
C HIS A 13 -1.10 -3.01 -14.21
N GLY A 14 0.11 -2.57 -13.84
CA GLY A 14 1.09 -3.44 -13.19
C GLY A 14 0.64 -3.97 -11.83
N PHE A 15 -0.25 -3.26 -11.14
CA PHE A 15 -0.80 -3.62 -9.83
C PHE A 15 -2.04 -4.53 -9.91
N ASP A 16 -2.55 -4.80 -11.12
CA ASP A 16 -3.62 -5.78 -11.37
C ASP A 16 -3.08 -7.14 -11.84
N ASN A 17 -1.78 -7.40 -11.63
CA ASN A 17 -1.14 -8.65 -12.01
C ASN A 17 -1.40 -9.76 -10.98
N TYR A 18 -1.88 -10.93 -11.46
CA TYR A 18 -2.16 -12.09 -10.61
C TYR A 18 -0.95 -12.56 -9.79
N LEU A 19 0.23 -12.70 -10.41
CA LEU A 19 1.42 -13.20 -9.70
C LEU A 19 1.87 -12.20 -8.63
N LEU A 20 1.79 -10.90 -8.91
CA LEU A 20 2.09 -9.88 -7.91
C LEU A 20 1.10 -9.96 -6.74
N ALA A 21 -0.20 -10.01 -7.01
CA ALA A 21 -1.22 -10.12 -5.99
C ALA A 21 -1.09 -11.41 -5.15
N ALA A 22 -0.83 -12.56 -5.78
CA ALA A 22 -0.62 -13.82 -5.08
C ALA A 22 0.60 -13.76 -4.13
N ASN A 23 1.70 -13.16 -4.58
CA ASN A 23 2.87 -12.98 -3.73
C ASN A 23 2.62 -12.01 -2.58
N VAL A 24 1.87 -10.92 -2.81
CA VAL A 24 1.46 -9.98 -1.74
C VAL A 24 0.59 -10.69 -0.71
N ALA A 25 -0.40 -11.47 -1.16
CA ALA A 25 -1.33 -12.19 -0.28
C ALA A 25 -0.65 -13.26 0.59
N GLN A 26 0.43 -13.85 0.10
CA GLN A 26 1.20 -14.89 0.81
C GLN A 26 2.41 -14.34 1.57
N PHE A 27 2.64 -13.02 1.56
CA PHE A 27 3.83 -12.43 2.14
C PHE A 27 3.82 -12.57 3.68
N PRO A 28 4.92 -13.00 4.32
CA PRO A 28 4.94 -13.29 5.75
C PRO A 28 4.89 -12.04 6.65
N LEU A 29 5.01 -10.84 6.07
CA LEU A 29 4.94 -9.56 6.79
C LEU A 29 3.77 -8.73 6.24
N PRO A 30 3.19 -7.81 7.04
CA PRO A 30 2.10 -6.97 6.57
C PRO A 30 2.55 -6.09 5.40
N VAL A 31 1.86 -6.20 4.26
CA VAL A 31 2.07 -5.33 3.10
C VAL A 31 1.08 -4.17 3.17
N PHE A 32 1.60 -2.95 3.17
CA PHE A 32 0.80 -1.73 3.05
C PHE A 32 0.84 -1.19 1.64
N THR A 33 -0.30 -0.74 1.14
CA THR A 33 -0.43 -0.09 -0.16
C THR A 33 -0.87 1.36 -0.05
N GLY A 34 -0.38 2.19 -0.97
CA GLY A 34 -0.81 3.58 -1.15
C GLY A 34 -0.62 3.95 -2.61
N ILE A 35 -1.47 3.39 -3.47
CA ILE A 35 -1.38 3.49 -4.92
C ILE A 35 -2.46 4.46 -5.40
N GLY A 36 -2.07 5.54 -6.10
CA GLY A 36 -3.03 6.45 -6.75
C GLY A 36 -3.92 7.24 -5.79
N HIS A 37 -5.16 7.49 -6.21
CA HIS A 37 -6.22 8.13 -5.41
C HIS A 37 -7.44 7.20 -5.24
N GLU A 38 -8.45 7.66 -4.52
CA GLU A 38 -9.66 6.89 -4.12
C GLU A 38 -10.44 6.17 -5.25
N ARG A 39 -10.24 6.53 -6.52
CA ARG A 39 -10.92 5.91 -7.67
C ARG A 39 -10.13 4.78 -8.32
N ASP A 40 -8.89 4.58 -7.87
CA ASP A 40 -7.87 3.75 -8.49
C ASP A 40 -7.65 2.46 -7.67
N ASP A 41 -8.69 1.65 -7.48
CA ASP A 41 -8.55 0.37 -6.78
C ASP A 41 -7.82 -0.65 -7.67
N THR A 42 -6.78 -1.29 -7.14
CA THR A 42 -6.02 -2.35 -7.82
C THR A 42 -6.15 -3.69 -7.09
N ILE A 43 -5.93 -4.82 -7.77
CA ILE A 43 -5.96 -6.14 -7.11
C ILE A 43 -4.95 -6.21 -5.97
N VAL A 44 -3.78 -5.60 -6.12
CA VAL A 44 -2.77 -5.49 -5.05
C VAL A 44 -3.31 -4.74 -3.83
N ASP A 45 -4.11 -3.68 -4.00
CA ASP A 45 -4.76 -2.99 -2.88
C ASP A 45 -5.77 -3.88 -2.15
N LEU A 46 -6.47 -4.76 -2.86
CA LEU A 46 -7.49 -5.64 -2.29
C LEU A 46 -6.89 -6.78 -1.46
N VAL A 47 -5.69 -7.24 -1.81
CA VAL A 47 -5.01 -8.35 -1.11
C VAL A 47 -3.97 -7.89 -0.10
N ALA A 48 -3.65 -6.59 -0.08
CA ALA A 48 -2.74 -6.02 0.90
C ALA A 48 -3.32 -6.08 2.31
N HIS A 49 -2.44 -6.11 3.32
CA HIS A 49 -2.86 -6.08 4.72
C HIS A 49 -3.61 -4.79 5.06
N THR A 50 -3.14 -3.64 4.52
CA THR A 50 -3.82 -2.36 4.70
C THR A 50 -3.63 -1.47 3.49
N ARG A 51 -4.76 -1.04 2.94
CA ARG A 51 -4.82 -0.03 1.88
C ARG A 51 -4.93 1.37 2.48
N PHE A 52 -4.13 2.29 1.97
CA PHE A 52 -4.21 3.72 2.25
C PHE A 52 -4.56 4.49 0.99
N LYS A 53 -5.30 5.59 1.15
CA LYS A 53 -5.76 6.43 0.04
C LYS A 53 -4.62 7.05 -0.79
N THR A 54 -3.49 7.36 -0.15
CA THR A 54 -2.36 8.05 -0.79
C THR A 54 -1.02 7.55 -0.25
N PRO A 55 0.09 7.71 -1.00
CA PRO A 55 1.44 7.44 -0.49
C PRO A 55 1.75 8.20 0.81
N THR A 56 1.30 9.45 0.91
CA THR A 56 1.52 10.29 2.10
C THR A 56 0.78 9.74 3.33
N ALA A 57 -0.41 9.16 3.15
CA ALA A 57 -1.14 8.53 4.25
C ALA A 57 -0.41 7.28 4.78
N VAL A 58 0.22 6.49 3.90
CA VAL A 58 1.10 5.38 4.32
C VAL A 58 2.26 5.91 5.16
N ALA A 59 2.92 6.96 4.70
CA ALA A 59 4.06 7.56 5.40
C ALA A 59 3.66 8.08 6.79
N ALA A 60 2.53 8.81 6.88
CA ALA A 60 2.01 9.32 8.15
C ALA A 60 1.73 8.19 9.15
N TYR A 61 1.06 7.13 8.71
CA TYR A 61 0.79 5.95 9.54
C TYR A 61 2.07 5.31 10.09
N LEU A 62 3.09 5.14 9.25
CA LEU A 62 4.36 4.55 9.66
C LEU A 62 5.12 5.42 10.67
N ILE A 63 5.10 6.75 10.49
CA ILE A 63 5.71 7.68 11.43
C ILE A 63 5.02 7.61 12.79
N GLU A 64 3.69 7.65 12.81
CA GLU A 64 2.88 7.55 14.03
C GLU A 64 3.14 6.23 14.76
N ARG A 65 3.17 5.11 14.02
CA ARG A 65 3.47 3.79 14.60
C ARG A 65 4.84 3.74 15.25
N ARG A 66 5.87 4.29 14.58
CA ARG A 66 7.23 4.30 15.13
C ARG A 66 7.36 5.22 16.34
N GLN A 67 6.69 6.37 16.35
CA GLN A 67 6.67 7.27 17.53
C GLN A 67 6.00 6.59 18.72
N GLY A 68 4.85 5.95 18.51
CA GLY A 68 4.17 5.19 19.56
C GLY A 68 4.97 4.00 20.09
N GLU A 69 5.88 3.43 19.30
CA GLU A 69 6.85 2.42 19.79
C GLU A 69 7.99 3.06 20.59
N ALA A 70 8.52 4.19 20.14
CA ALA A 70 9.57 4.92 20.84
C ALA A 70 9.11 5.45 22.22
N ASP A 71 7.87 5.93 22.32
CA ASP A 71 7.28 6.44 23.56
C ASP A 71 7.01 5.33 24.61
N ARG A 72 7.07 4.05 24.19
CA ARG A 72 6.85 2.88 25.07
C ARG A 72 8.16 2.29 25.61
N LEU A 73 9.31 2.77 25.17
CA LEU A 73 10.65 2.37 25.61
C LEU A 73 11.14 3.30 26.71
#